data_AF-A0A7S4ADZ3-F1
#
_entry.id   AF-A0A7S4ADZ3-F1
#
_cell.length_a   1.000
_cell.length_b   1.000
_cell.length_c   1.000
_cell.angle_alpha   90.00
_cell.angle_beta   90.00
_cell.angle_gamma   90.00
#
_symmetry.space_group_name_H-M   'P 1'
#
loop_
_entity.id
_entity.type
_entity.pdbx_description
1 polymer ?
#
loop_
_entity_poly.entity_id
_entity_poly.type
_entity_poly.pdbx_seq_one_letter_code
_entity_poly.pdbx_strand_id
1 'polypeptide(L)'
;MSSVNNNISNIAFTRTVLGLLVGVIVLAVDELNPIKLLMHVFPSIYPWHLATTASLAILYVWVSEFKELLYFGLKIFVNSMLSIFFRDIEVLGKDRLPRHGPMIFVINHANQFVDAMVVMGTCTNENFKISYLMAQKSLNRPIIGDVASALDVVPIKRAQDAAIRGQGTIEFKAYVTSARKLPSSPLSPSSSEGDESGVVVVDGKQQDDDGNDGNDGVVDDTNNDTNNSSNINDDNSNDNGNGDDNDKEVVEEDNHHDASLKKLMVHGKDGFTTSAFRVGDKLRPVGTATAVKVLEILDDVTCILDVSTVSENDLATVFSTSDDNKDQGYDILRHVDLHSMFGKVLDRLALGGVFAIFPEGGSHDRTDLLPLKVGVALIAYSALERDGISVPIVPVGLNYFRTHRWRGKCLVEYGDPVFIKPGSLGEYQKGGATKRAVCTDLLDRIKDSMRSVIVTMPDYESLQVVHTARRLYQRNSEAIGGQGKQDLLRRFAVGYKILYSGLEDKPQA
;
A
#
# COMPACT_ATOMS: atom_id res chain seq x y z
N MET A 1 -37.21 -6.02 17.30
CA MET A 1 -37.37 -7.39 16.74
C MET A 1 -36.03 -8.12 16.53
N SER A 2 -34.93 -7.45 16.17
CA SER A 2 -33.61 -8.09 16.00
C SER A 2 -32.95 -8.64 17.29
N SER A 3 -33.17 -7.99 18.43
CA SER A 3 -32.65 -8.46 19.74
C SER A 3 -33.28 -9.77 20.22
N VAL A 4 -34.52 -10.08 19.79
CA VAL A 4 -35.23 -11.31 20.16
C VAL A 4 -34.72 -12.49 19.31
N ASN A 5 -34.50 -12.26 18.00
CA ASN A 5 -33.96 -13.26 17.09
C ASN A 5 -32.52 -13.70 17.46
N ASN A 6 -31.71 -12.82 18.05
CA ASN A 6 -30.32 -13.12 18.43
C ASN A 6 -30.20 -13.85 19.78
N ASN A 7 -31.11 -13.58 20.72
CA ASN A 7 -31.24 -14.46 21.88
C ASN A 7 -31.71 -15.85 21.43
N ILE A 8 -32.61 -15.93 20.44
CA ILE A 8 -33.04 -17.20 19.86
C ILE A 8 -31.88 -17.94 19.18
N SER A 9 -30.94 -17.27 18.49
CA SER A 9 -29.80 -17.93 17.84
C SER A 9 -28.74 -18.44 18.82
N ASN A 10 -28.41 -17.68 19.87
CA ASN A 10 -27.50 -18.15 20.93
C ASN A 10 -28.14 -19.27 21.76
N ILE A 11 -29.43 -19.12 22.09
CA ILE A 11 -30.21 -20.19 22.72
C ILE A 11 -30.31 -21.40 21.78
N ALA A 12 -30.41 -21.20 20.46
CA ALA A 12 -30.40 -22.29 19.48
C ALA A 12 -29.04 -22.98 19.45
N PHE A 13 -27.92 -22.26 19.39
CA PHE A 13 -26.58 -22.85 19.42
C PHE A 13 -26.33 -23.62 20.73
N THR A 14 -26.62 -23.02 21.89
CA THR A 14 -26.51 -23.70 23.19
C THR A 14 -27.46 -24.89 23.29
N ARG A 15 -28.69 -24.81 22.75
CA ARG A 15 -29.62 -25.95 22.67
C ARG A 15 -29.15 -27.03 21.71
N THR A 16 -28.50 -26.67 20.61
CA THR A 16 -27.95 -27.65 19.65
C THR A 16 -26.76 -28.36 20.27
N VAL A 17 -25.86 -27.65 20.97
CA VAL A 17 -24.74 -28.24 21.69
C VAL A 17 -25.22 -29.10 22.86
N LEU A 18 -26.17 -28.60 23.67
CA LEU A 18 -26.77 -29.37 24.76
C LEU A 18 -27.55 -30.59 24.21
N GLY A 19 -28.24 -30.44 23.09
CA GLY A 19 -28.96 -31.51 22.40
C GLY A 19 -28.02 -32.56 21.82
N LEU A 20 -26.87 -32.16 21.26
CA LEU A 20 -25.81 -33.07 20.84
C LEU A 20 -25.21 -33.81 22.04
N LEU A 21 -24.96 -33.11 23.14
CA LEU A 21 -24.37 -33.69 24.35
C LEU A 21 -25.34 -34.66 25.02
N VAL A 22 -26.62 -34.31 25.13
CA VAL A 22 -27.70 -35.22 25.57
C VAL A 22 -27.84 -36.38 24.59
N GLY A 23 -27.76 -36.14 23.28
CA GLY A 23 -27.78 -37.19 22.25
C GLY A 23 -26.64 -38.19 22.42
N VAL A 24 -25.41 -37.71 22.67
CA VAL A 24 -24.24 -38.54 22.95
C VAL A 24 -24.44 -39.34 24.25
N ILE A 25 -24.96 -38.70 25.31
CA ILE A 25 -25.26 -39.39 26.58
C ILE A 25 -26.32 -40.47 26.38
N VAL A 26 -27.41 -40.18 25.67
CA VAL A 26 -28.50 -41.13 25.38
C VAL A 26 -28.02 -42.28 24.49
N LEU A 27 -27.11 -42.03 23.55
CA LEU A 27 -26.46 -43.07 22.74
C LEU A 27 -25.45 -43.91 23.56
N ALA A 28 -24.84 -43.35 24.60
CA ALA A 28 -23.88 -44.03 25.47
C ALA A 28 -24.54 -44.86 26.57
N VAL A 29 -25.74 -44.50 27.02
CA VAL A 29 -26.51 -45.26 28.01
C VAL A 29 -27.25 -46.40 27.31
N ASP A 30 -26.78 -47.61 27.53
CA ASP A 30 -27.23 -48.81 26.83
C ASP A 30 -28.74 -49.08 26.90
N GLU A 31 -29.39 -48.73 28.02
CA GLU A 31 -30.84 -48.91 28.23
C GLU A 31 -31.69 -47.83 27.55
N LEU A 32 -31.12 -46.64 27.33
CA LEU A 32 -31.82 -45.50 26.70
C LEU A 32 -31.45 -45.35 25.23
N ASN A 33 -30.58 -46.21 24.70
CA ASN A 33 -30.05 -46.09 23.36
C ASN A 33 -31.17 -46.30 22.32
N PRO A 34 -31.62 -45.24 21.63
CA PRO A 34 -32.76 -45.31 20.71
C PRO A 34 -32.46 -46.26 19.53
N ILE A 35 -31.18 -46.49 19.22
CA ILE A 35 -30.73 -47.47 18.22
C ILE A 35 -31.20 -48.88 18.57
N LYS A 36 -30.98 -49.30 19.82
CA LYS A 36 -31.35 -50.65 20.29
C LYS A 36 -32.86 -50.81 20.35
N LEU A 37 -33.59 -49.76 20.77
CA LEU A 37 -35.05 -49.73 20.80
C LEU A 37 -35.63 -49.85 19.38
N LEU A 38 -35.09 -49.10 18.41
CA LEU A 38 -35.57 -49.05 17.03
C LEU A 38 -35.28 -50.37 16.29
N MET A 39 -34.15 -51.02 16.57
CA MET A 39 -33.85 -52.38 16.10
C MET A 39 -34.80 -53.44 16.68
N HIS A 40 -35.29 -53.25 17.91
CA HIS A 40 -36.24 -54.18 18.54
C HIS A 40 -37.66 -54.04 17.95
N VAL A 41 -38.06 -52.82 17.59
CA VAL A 41 -39.39 -52.52 17.01
C VAL A 41 -39.45 -52.84 15.51
N PHE A 42 -38.34 -52.73 14.77
CA PHE A 42 -38.27 -52.97 13.33
C PHE A 42 -37.22 -54.02 12.98
N PRO A 43 -37.56 -55.33 12.96
CA PRO A 43 -36.62 -56.43 12.73
C PRO A 43 -35.91 -56.40 11.37
N SER A 44 -36.44 -55.65 10.41
CA SER A 44 -35.86 -55.47 9.07
C SER A 44 -34.65 -54.51 9.05
N ILE A 45 -34.42 -53.75 10.13
CA ILE A 45 -33.33 -52.77 10.23
C ILE A 45 -32.13 -53.43 10.90
N TYR A 46 -31.21 -53.96 10.09
CA TYR A 46 -29.93 -54.48 10.58
C TYR A 46 -28.99 -53.37 11.08
N PRO A 47 -28.06 -53.67 12.02
CA PRO A 47 -27.14 -52.68 12.61
C PRO A 47 -26.33 -51.87 11.57
N TRP A 48 -25.97 -52.50 10.44
CA TRP A 48 -25.18 -51.88 9.40
C TRP A 48 -25.92 -50.75 8.66
N HIS A 49 -27.25 -50.83 8.53
CA HIS A 49 -28.05 -49.75 7.94
C HIS A 49 -27.98 -48.48 8.80
N LEU A 50 -28.03 -48.66 10.12
CA LEU A 50 -27.97 -47.52 11.02
C LEU A 50 -26.55 -46.95 11.11
N ALA A 51 -25.54 -47.82 11.16
CA ALA A 51 -24.14 -47.38 11.11
C ALA A 51 -23.81 -46.63 9.82
N THR A 52 -24.33 -47.08 8.67
CA THR A 52 -24.12 -46.40 7.38
C THR A 52 -24.85 -45.06 7.31
N THR A 53 -26.12 -44.97 7.73
CA THR A 53 -26.83 -43.68 7.79
C THR A 53 -26.18 -42.69 8.75
N ALA A 54 -25.73 -43.12 9.93
CA ALA A 54 -25.00 -42.27 10.87
C ALA A 54 -23.65 -41.82 10.29
N SER A 55 -22.91 -42.72 9.64
CA SER A 55 -21.64 -42.38 8.99
C SER A 55 -21.83 -41.39 7.84
N LEU A 56 -22.89 -41.54 7.03
CA LEU A 56 -23.26 -40.60 5.97
C LEU A 56 -23.69 -39.24 6.55
N ALA A 57 -24.42 -39.23 7.66
CA ALA A 57 -24.80 -37.98 8.34
C ALA A 57 -23.58 -37.25 8.91
N ILE A 58 -22.65 -37.98 9.55
CA ILE A 58 -21.37 -37.42 10.04
C ILE A 58 -20.53 -36.92 8.86
N LEU A 59 -20.44 -37.69 7.77
CA LEU A 59 -19.73 -37.26 6.57
C LEU A 59 -20.37 -36.01 5.95
N TYR A 60 -21.70 -35.94 5.90
CA TYR A 60 -22.43 -34.78 5.41
C TYR A 60 -22.15 -33.54 6.26
N VAL A 61 -22.26 -33.65 7.59
CA VAL A 61 -21.93 -32.56 8.52
C VAL A 61 -20.46 -32.18 8.40
N TRP A 62 -19.56 -33.16 8.28
CA TRP A 62 -18.13 -32.90 8.10
C TRP A 62 -17.87 -32.15 6.80
N VAL A 63 -18.48 -32.55 5.68
CA VAL A 63 -18.33 -31.87 4.38
C VAL A 63 -18.98 -30.49 4.40
N SER A 64 -20.16 -30.33 5.02
CA SER A 64 -20.88 -29.05 5.06
C SER A 64 -20.19 -28.04 5.97
N GLU A 65 -19.71 -28.47 7.13
CA GLU A 65 -19.07 -27.63 8.14
C GLU A 65 -17.53 -27.67 8.09
N PHE A 66 -16.94 -28.32 7.09
CA PHE A 66 -15.48 -28.51 7.00
C PHE A 66 -14.73 -27.19 7.15
N LYS A 67 -15.22 -26.13 6.48
CA LYS A 67 -14.61 -24.81 6.51
C LYS A 67 -14.67 -24.16 7.89
N GLU A 68 -15.79 -24.32 8.60
CA GLU A 68 -15.94 -23.82 9.98
C GLU A 68 -14.98 -24.52 10.92
N LEU A 69 -14.93 -25.86 10.84
CA LEU A 69 -14.04 -26.69 11.64
C LEU A 69 -12.57 -26.37 11.36
N LEU A 70 -12.23 -26.16 10.08
CA LEU A 70 -10.88 -25.79 9.66
C LEU A 70 -10.50 -24.39 10.16
N TYR A 71 -11.39 -23.41 10.05
CA TYR A 71 -11.18 -22.06 10.60
C TYR A 71 -10.99 -22.11 12.12
N PHE A 72 -11.84 -22.85 12.82
CA PHE A 72 -11.76 -23.02 14.28
C PHE A 72 -10.45 -23.69 14.70
N GLY A 73 -10.07 -24.79 14.06
CA GLY A 73 -8.80 -25.48 14.29
C GLY A 73 -7.58 -24.59 14.02
N LEU A 74 -7.61 -23.84 12.92
CA LEU A 74 -6.59 -22.87 12.57
C LEU A 74 -6.49 -21.75 13.62
N LYS A 75 -7.62 -21.22 14.11
CA LYS A 75 -7.65 -20.20 15.16
C LYS A 75 -7.03 -20.71 16.47
N ILE A 76 -7.32 -21.95 16.86
CA ILE A 76 -6.69 -22.59 18.03
C ILE A 76 -5.18 -22.72 17.82
N PHE A 77 -4.77 -23.21 16.66
CA PHE A 77 -3.35 -23.36 16.32
C PHE A 77 -2.62 -22.01 16.35
N VAL A 78 -3.19 -20.97 15.73
CA VAL A 78 -2.66 -19.60 15.74
C VAL A 78 -2.53 -19.08 17.17
N ASN A 79 -3.56 -19.23 18.00
CA ASN A 79 -3.52 -18.80 19.40
C ASN A 79 -2.45 -19.54 20.21
N SER A 80 -2.27 -20.84 19.98
CA SER A 80 -1.19 -21.62 20.58
C SER A 80 0.18 -21.08 20.17
N MET A 81 0.40 -20.85 18.86
CA MET A 81 1.65 -20.28 18.35
C MET A 81 1.93 -18.89 18.94
N LEU A 82 0.92 -18.02 18.99
CA LEU A 82 1.04 -16.67 19.57
C LEU A 82 1.38 -16.72 21.07
N SER A 83 0.86 -17.69 21.83
CA SER A 83 1.19 -17.86 23.25
C SER A 83 2.65 -18.29 23.52
N ILE A 84 3.28 -18.95 22.53
CA ILE A 84 4.70 -19.33 22.58
C ILE A 84 5.56 -18.10 22.25
N PHE A 85 5.19 -17.39 21.18
CA PHE A 85 5.95 -16.27 20.63
C PHE A 85 5.88 -15.01 21.49
N PHE A 86 4.70 -14.67 22.01
CA PHE A 86 4.46 -13.53 22.87
C PHE A 86 4.31 -13.99 24.32
N ARG A 87 4.93 -13.25 25.24
CA ARG A 87 4.70 -13.47 26.68
C ARG A 87 3.30 -13.00 27.10
N ASP A 88 2.81 -11.96 26.43
CA ASP A 88 1.64 -11.20 26.84
C ASP A 88 1.09 -10.47 25.61
N ILE A 89 -0.21 -10.65 25.35
CA ILE A 89 -0.95 -9.94 24.30
C ILE A 89 -2.10 -9.23 24.97
N GLU A 90 -1.99 -7.92 25.10
CA GLU A 90 -3.02 -7.09 25.70
C GLU A 90 -3.92 -6.52 24.60
N VAL A 91 -5.23 -6.51 24.83
CA VAL A 91 -6.22 -6.06 23.85
C VAL A 91 -7.04 -4.91 24.44
N LEU A 92 -7.06 -3.77 23.75
CA LEU A 92 -7.79 -2.57 24.15
C LEU A 92 -8.85 -2.18 23.12
N GLY A 93 -9.93 -1.53 23.58
CA GLY A 93 -10.97 -0.97 22.71
C GLY A 93 -11.89 -2.00 22.05
N LYS A 94 -11.88 -3.26 22.53
CA LYS A 94 -12.74 -4.32 21.99
C LYS A 94 -14.24 -3.98 22.09
N ASP A 95 -14.60 -3.22 23.12
CA ASP A 95 -15.94 -2.68 23.37
C ASP A 95 -16.41 -1.66 22.32
N ARG A 96 -15.49 -1.02 21.59
CA ARG A 96 -15.77 -0.07 20.50
C ARG A 96 -16.17 -0.77 19.20
N LEU A 97 -15.91 -2.07 19.09
CA LEU A 97 -16.24 -2.83 17.89
C LEU A 97 -17.77 -2.95 17.75
N PRO A 98 -18.31 -2.69 16.54
CA PRO A 98 -19.67 -3.10 16.20
C PRO A 98 -19.93 -4.55 16.62
N ARG A 99 -21.10 -4.82 17.18
CA ARG A 99 -21.46 -6.19 17.64
C ARG A 99 -21.78 -7.14 16.49
N HIS A 100 -22.29 -6.60 15.39
CA HIS A 100 -22.74 -7.34 14.21
C HIS A 100 -22.58 -6.48 12.96
N GLY A 101 -22.64 -7.15 11.80
CA GLY A 101 -22.56 -6.52 10.50
C GLY A 101 -21.13 -6.43 9.96
N PRO A 102 -20.98 -5.97 8.72
CA PRO A 102 -19.69 -5.93 8.06
C PRO A 102 -18.79 -4.86 8.67
N MET A 103 -17.49 -5.06 8.55
CA MET A 103 -16.48 -4.11 9.02
C MET A 103 -15.19 -4.28 8.24
N ILE A 104 -14.46 -3.18 8.08
CA ILE A 104 -13.11 -3.18 7.51
C ILE A 104 -12.12 -2.85 8.61
N PHE A 105 -11.15 -3.73 8.85
CA PHE A 105 -10.00 -3.43 9.71
C PHE A 105 -8.88 -2.81 8.87
N VAL A 106 -8.37 -1.67 9.32
CA VAL A 106 -7.18 -1.03 8.76
C VAL A 106 -6.05 -1.11 9.78
N ILE A 107 -5.01 -1.86 9.43
CA ILE A 107 -3.98 -2.31 10.37
C ILE A 107 -2.62 -1.75 9.94
N ASN A 108 -1.82 -1.23 10.88
CA ASN A 108 -0.41 -0.89 10.61
C ASN A 108 0.43 -2.15 10.37
N HIS A 109 1.46 -2.08 9.53
CA HIS A 109 2.12 -3.29 9.04
C HIS A 109 3.62 -3.35 9.35
N ALA A 110 3.96 -3.94 10.50
CA ALA A 110 5.35 -4.14 10.91
C ALA A 110 5.86 -5.55 10.59
N ASN A 111 5.06 -6.60 10.85
CA ASN A 111 5.55 -7.98 10.92
C ASN A 111 4.81 -8.96 9.99
N GLN A 112 4.33 -8.45 8.85
CA GLN A 112 3.72 -9.22 7.75
C GLN A 112 2.65 -10.24 8.22
N PHE A 113 3.01 -11.53 8.22
CA PHE A 113 2.10 -12.62 8.56
C PHE A 113 1.73 -12.65 10.04
N VAL A 114 2.66 -12.25 10.93
CA VAL A 114 2.40 -12.24 12.38
C VAL A 114 1.30 -11.24 12.71
N ASP A 115 1.26 -10.09 12.02
CA ASP A 115 0.22 -9.08 12.21
C ASP A 115 -1.17 -9.65 11.94
N ALA A 116 -1.33 -10.38 10.83
CA ALA A 116 -2.59 -11.05 10.49
C ALA A 116 -2.98 -12.07 11.55
N MET A 117 -2.03 -12.89 12.01
CA MET A 117 -2.26 -13.89 13.05
C MET A 117 -2.65 -13.26 14.39
N VAL A 118 -1.99 -12.19 14.81
CA VAL A 118 -2.31 -11.47 16.05
C VAL A 118 -3.74 -10.91 16.00
N VAL A 119 -4.13 -10.27 14.90
CA VAL A 119 -5.49 -9.73 14.77
C VAL A 119 -6.53 -10.85 14.76
N MET A 120 -6.25 -11.96 14.06
CA MET A 120 -7.14 -13.14 14.06
C MET A 120 -7.29 -13.77 15.45
N GLY A 121 -6.19 -13.92 16.18
CA GLY A 121 -6.19 -14.53 17.51
C GLY A 121 -6.87 -13.66 18.56
N THR A 122 -6.66 -12.34 18.49
CA THR A 122 -7.19 -11.38 19.47
C THR A 122 -8.61 -10.92 19.17
N CYS A 123 -9.06 -11.00 17.92
CA CYS A 123 -10.45 -10.78 17.56
C CYS A 123 -11.30 -11.97 18.06
N THR A 124 -11.90 -11.76 19.23
CA THR A 124 -12.51 -12.81 20.05
C THR A 124 -14.03 -12.77 20.03
N ASN A 125 -14.65 -11.95 19.18
CA ASN A 125 -16.08 -12.11 18.92
C ASN A 125 -16.25 -13.33 18.00
N GLU A 126 -16.89 -14.37 18.53
CA GLU A 126 -17.14 -15.65 17.86
C GLU A 126 -17.89 -15.48 16.53
N ASN A 127 -18.55 -14.33 16.33
CA ASN A 127 -19.32 -14.01 15.13
C ASN A 127 -18.51 -13.38 13.98
N PHE A 128 -17.23 -13.07 14.17
CA PHE A 128 -16.41 -12.43 13.13
C PHE A 128 -15.39 -13.39 12.53
N LYS A 129 -15.61 -13.72 11.26
CA LYS A 129 -14.59 -14.32 10.41
C LYS A 129 -13.86 -13.23 9.68
N ILE A 130 -12.54 -13.18 9.88
CA ILE A 130 -11.68 -12.18 9.25
C ILE A 130 -11.13 -12.77 7.95
N SER A 131 -11.48 -12.14 6.85
CA SER A 131 -10.85 -12.37 5.55
C SER A 131 -9.77 -11.32 5.30
N TYR A 132 -8.70 -11.72 4.60
CA TYR A 132 -7.55 -10.85 4.30
C TYR A 132 -7.35 -10.71 2.79
N LEU A 133 -6.64 -9.65 2.40
CA LEU A 133 -6.04 -9.55 1.06
C LEU A 133 -4.64 -10.14 1.08
N MET A 134 -4.36 -11.05 0.15
CA MET A 134 -3.03 -11.64 0.02
C MET A 134 -2.56 -11.61 -1.43
N ALA A 135 -1.25 -11.40 -1.63
CA ALA A 135 -0.64 -11.50 -2.94
C ALA A 135 -0.89 -12.89 -3.55
N GLN A 136 -1.32 -12.95 -4.80
CA GLN A 136 -1.65 -14.21 -5.47
C GLN A 136 -0.46 -15.18 -5.49
N LYS A 137 0.77 -14.68 -5.60
CA LYS A 137 1.99 -15.51 -5.56
C LYS A 137 2.13 -16.30 -4.25
N SER A 138 1.65 -15.76 -3.12
CA SER A 138 1.68 -16.45 -1.83
C SER A 138 0.72 -17.64 -1.78
N LEU A 139 -0.41 -17.57 -2.49
CA LEU A 139 -1.41 -18.65 -2.53
C LEU A 139 -0.92 -19.88 -3.30
N ASN A 140 0.04 -19.71 -4.21
CA ASN A 140 0.61 -20.83 -4.97
C ASN A 140 1.59 -21.67 -4.13
N ARG A 141 1.92 -21.24 -2.91
CA ARG A 141 2.80 -22.00 -2.03
C ARG A 141 1.99 -23.08 -1.30
N PRO A 142 2.51 -24.32 -1.21
CA PRO A 142 1.85 -25.39 -0.48
C PRO A 142 1.66 -24.99 0.99
N ILE A 143 0.60 -25.48 1.64
CA ILE A 143 0.19 -25.12 3.01
C ILE A 143 -0.37 -23.69 3.12
N ILE A 144 0.32 -22.68 2.58
CA ILE A 144 -0.13 -21.27 2.61
C ILE A 144 -1.42 -21.11 1.79
N GLY A 145 -1.51 -21.74 0.62
CA GLY A 145 -2.73 -21.75 -0.19
C GLY A 145 -3.91 -22.41 0.54
N ASP A 146 -3.66 -23.53 1.24
CA ASP A 146 -4.70 -24.27 1.98
C ASP A 146 -5.23 -23.46 3.17
N VAL A 147 -4.31 -22.84 3.93
CA VAL A 147 -4.65 -21.94 5.03
C VAL A 147 -5.40 -20.72 4.52
N ALA A 148 -4.96 -20.11 3.41
CA ALA A 148 -5.62 -18.95 2.83
C ALA A 148 -7.03 -19.27 2.31
N SER A 149 -7.24 -20.47 1.78
CA SER A 149 -8.58 -20.97 1.40
C SER A 149 -9.51 -21.08 2.61
N ALA A 150 -9.01 -21.58 3.74
CA ALA A 150 -9.77 -21.67 4.99
C ALA A 150 -10.18 -20.31 5.56
N LEU A 151 -9.36 -19.29 5.33
CA LEU A 151 -9.54 -17.93 5.79
C LEU A 151 -10.32 -17.05 4.81
N ASP A 152 -10.82 -17.63 3.72
CA ASP A 152 -11.51 -16.92 2.65
C ASP A 152 -10.71 -15.69 2.14
N VAL A 153 -9.38 -15.87 2.04
CA VAL A 153 -8.45 -14.84 1.58
C VAL A 153 -8.75 -14.48 0.13
N VAL A 154 -8.81 -13.18 -0.15
CA VAL A 154 -9.03 -12.67 -1.49
C VAL A 154 -7.67 -12.43 -2.18
N PRO A 155 -7.37 -13.12 -3.29
CA PRO A 155 -6.14 -12.91 -4.04
C PRO A 155 -6.07 -11.52 -4.65
N ILE A 156 -4.91 -10.87 -4.52
CA ILE A 156 -4.55 -9.68 -5.29
C ILE A 156 -3.38 -10.00 -6.21
N LYS A 157 -3.57 -9.70 -7.50
CA LYS A 157 -2.45 -9.56 -8.43
C LYS A 157 -1.78 -8.22 -8.15
N ARG A 158 -0.50 -8.21 -7.80
CA ARG A 158 0.25 -6.95 -7.67
C ARG A 158 1.04 -6.74 -8.95
N ALA A 159 1.02 -5.52 -9.49
CA ALA A 159 1.74 -5.21 -10.74
C ALA A 159 3.25 -5.52 -10.63
N GLN A 160 3.81 -5.33 -9.44
CA GLN A 160 5.20 -5.70 -9.11
C GLN A 160 5.49 -7.21 -9.18
N ASP A 161 4.51 -8.08 -8.91
CA ASP A 161 4.71 -9.53 -8.97
C ASP A 161 4.75 -10.05 -10.42
N ALA A 162 4.22 -9.26 -11.35
CA ALA A 162 4.16 -9.54 -12.78
C ALA A 162 5.02 -8.55 -13.59
N ALA A 163 6.03 -7.95 -12.96
CA ALA A 163 6.96 -7.05 -13.63
C ALA A 163 7.70 -7.81 -14.74
N ILE A 164 7.60 -7.31 -15.97
CA ILE A 164 8.25 -7.88 -17.15
C ILE A 164 9.47 -7.01 -17.44
N ARG A 165 10.62 -7.65 -17.67
CA ARG A 165 11.82 -6.92 -18.09
C ARG A 165 11.61 -6.34 -19.49
N GLY A 166 11.77 -5.04 -19.65
CA GLY A 166 11.74 -4.36 -20.94
C GLY A 166 12.94 -4.72 -21.81
N GLN A 167 12.77 -4.72 -23.12
CA GLN A 167 13.87 -4.82 -24.08
C GLN A 167 14.36 -3.43 -24.47
N GLY A 168 15.67 -3.27 -24.65
CA GLY A 168 16.31 -2.00 -24.92
C GLY A 168 16.43 -1.07 -23.72
N THR A 169 16.70 0.19 -24.02
CA THR A 169 16.97 1.26 -23.05
C THR A 169 16.02 2.41 -23.27
N ILE A 170 15.88 3.25 -22.25
CA ILE A 170 15.03 4.43 -22.28
C ILE A 170 15.81 5.68 -21.88
N GLU A 171 15.41 6.80 -22.47
CA GLU A 171 15.89 8.14 -22.20
C GLU A 171 14.70 9.03 -21.83
N PHE A 172 14.84 9.83 -20.78
CA PHE A 172 13.81 10.77 -20.32
C PHE A 172 14.04 12.17 -20.88
N LYS A 173 12.98 12.78 -21.41
CA LYS A 173 12.99 14.16 -21.93
C LYS A 173 11.85 14.96 -21.34
N ALA A 174 12.11 16.22 -20.99
CA ALA A 174 11.07 17.13 -20.50
C ALA A 174 9.97 17.28 -21.56
N TYR A 175 8.71 17.11 -21.16
CA TYR A 175 7.58 17.20 -22.09
C TYR A 175 6.94 18.60 -22.02
N VAL A 176 7.29 19.45 -22.97
CA VAL A 176 6.68 20.78 -23.11
C VAL A 176 5.56 20.70 -24.15
N THR A 177 4.33 20.99 -23.73
CA THR A 177 3.19 21.09 -24.66
C THR A 177 3.18 22.48 -25.28
N SER A 178 4.11 22.76 -26.20
CA SER A 178 3.90 23.85 -27.14
C SER A 178 2.81 23.37 -28.10
N ALA A 179 1.71 24.12 -28.22
CA ALA A 179 0.62 23.80 -29.12
C ALA A 179 1.12 23.64 -30.57
N ARG A 180 1.41 22.40 -31.01
CA ARG A 180 1.67 22.06 -32.41
C ARG A 180 0.66 21.01 -32.85
N LYS A 181 -0.20 21.44 -33.76
CA LYS A 181 -1.14 20.64 -34.55
C LYS A 181 -0.40 19.43 -35.15
N LEU A 182 -1.01 18.25 -35.10
CA LEU A 182 -0.52 17.05 -35.80
C LEU A 182 -0.18 17.38 -37.27
N PRO A 183 0.95 16.90 -37.82
CA PRO A 183 1.15 16.91 -39.26
C PRO A 183 0.12 15.97 -39.90
N SER A 184 -0.76 16.52 -40.72
CA SER A 184 -1.63 15.77 -41.61
C SER A 184 -0.79 14.95 -42.59
N SER A 185 -1.18 13.69 -42.79
CA SER A 185 -0.57 12.70 -43.67
C SER A 185 -0.18 13.24 -45.06
N PRO A 186 0.93 12.77 -45.66
CA PRO A 186 1.26 13.15 -47.03
C PRO A 186 0.29 12.50 -48.03
N LEU A 187 -0.06 13.31 -49.02
CA LEU A 187 -0.86 12.96 -50.19
C LEU A 187 -0.32 11.74 -50.95
N SER A 188 -1.27 10.99 -51.52
CA SER A 188 -1.08 9.94 -52.51
C SER A 188 -0.27 10.44 -53.72
N PRO A 189 0.60 9.62 -54.33
CA PRO A 189 1.29 10.02 -55.56
C PRO A 189 0.35 9.83 -56.76
N SER A 190 0.17 10.91 -57.53
CA SER A 190 -0.32 10.87 -58.90
C SER A 190 0.84 10.59 -59.86
N SER A 191 0.61 9.64 -60.75
CA SER A 191 1.43 9.26 -61.91
C SER A 191 1.60 10.38 -62.94
N SER A 192 2.82 10.56 -63.47
CA SER A 192 3.14 10.58 -64.93
C SER A 192 4.55 11.16 -65.20
N GLU A 193 5.39 10.33 -65.83
CA GLU A 193 6.27 10.58 -66.99
C GLU A 193 7.16 11.84 -67.13
N GLY A 194 8.43 11.61 -67.54
CA GLY A 194 9.09 12.49 -68.52
C GLY A 194 10.54 12.94 -68.25
N ASP A 195 11.50 12.12 -68.70
CA ASP A 195 12.71 12.44 -69.50
C ASP A 195 13.79 13.51 -69.14
N GLU A 196 15.03 13.00 -69.29
CA GLU A 196 16.24 13.54 -69.95
C GLU A 196 17.14 14.66 -69.36
N SER A 197 18.37 14.23 -69.00
CA SER A 197 19.70 14.66 -69.53
C SER A 197 20.40 15.98 -69.09
N GLY A 198 21.75 15.89 -68.95
CA GLY A 198 22.73 17.00 -68.94
C GLY A 198 23.55 17.15 -67.63
N VAL A 199 24.76 16.59 -67.45
CA VAL A 199 26.11 16.95 -67.98
C VAL A 199 26.79 18.16 -67.29
N VAL A 200 27.84 17.86 -66.49
CA VAL A 200 29.21 18.46 -66.34
C VAL A 200 29.30 19.94 -65.89
N VAL A 201 30.13 20.32 -64.89
CA VAL A 201 31.55 20.75 -65.02
C VAL A 201 32.27 20.75 -63.66
N VAL A 202 33.56 20.38 -63.75
CA VAL A 202 34.65 20.31 -62.76
C VAL A 202 35.40 21.65 -62.67
N ASP A 203 35.96 21.99 -61.50
CA ASP A 203 37.29 22.60 -61.29
C ASP A 203 37.45 22.89 -59.78
N GLY A 204 38.57 22.69 -59.08
CA GLY A 204 39.90 22.22 -59.45
C GLY A 204 40.88 22.52 -58.29
N LYS A 205 41.79 21.57 -58.03
CA LYS A 205 43.16 21.66 -57.46
C LYS A 205 43.40 22.08 -55.99
N GLN A 206 44.06 21.23 -55.16
CA GLN A 206 45.53 20.93 -55.04
C GLN A 206 46.30 22.12 -54.42
N GLN A 207 47.27 22.02 -53.51
CA GLN A 207 48.16 20.95 -53.01
C GLN A 207 49.04 21.62 -51.90
N ASP A 208 49.18 21.05 -50.70
CA ASP A 208 50.37 20.36 -50.12
C ASP A 208 51.33 21.22 -49.24
N ASP A 209 51.83 20.51 -48.22
CA ASP A 209 53.17 20.48 -47.62
C ASP A 209 53.57 21.29 -46.35
N ASP A 210 53.84 20.47 -45.31
CA ASP A 210 55.06 20.35 -44.49
C ASP A 210 55.37 21.31 -43.31
N GLY A 211 55.45 20.70 -42.11
CA GLY A 211 56.76 20.40 -41.51
C GLY A 211 57.22 21.14 -40.24
N ASN A 212 57.27 20.36 -39.14
CA ASN A 212 58.42 20.17 -38.23
C ASN A 212 58.54 20.86 -36.84
N ASP A 213 58.71 19.98 -35.84
CA ASP A 213 59.53 19.95 -34.61
C ASP A 213 59.79 21.16 -33.68
N GLY A 214 59.80 20.88 -32.37
CA GLY A 214 60.60 21.62 -31.38
C GLY A 214 60.22 21.36 -29.92
N ASN A 215 61.20 20.88 -29.14
CA ASN A 215 61.11 20.25 -27.81
C ASN A 215 61.42 21.21 -26.63
N ASP A 216 61.37 20.65 -25.41
CA ASP A 216 61.97 21.11 -24.12
C ASP A 216 61.20 22.19 -23.33
N GLY A 217 61.00 22.15 -22.00
CA GLY A 217 61.45 21.30 -20.89
C GLY A 217 61.04 22.00 -19.56
N VAL A 218 60.63 21.24 -18.53
CA VAL A 218 61.37 21.10 -17.25
C VAL A 218 61.02 22.12 -16.13
N VAL A 219 60.39 21.61 -15.03
CA VAL A 219 60.67 21.89 -13.58
C VAL A 219 60.11 23.21 -12.99
N ASP A 220 59.68 23.39 -11.74
CA ASP A 220 59.61 22.59 -10.50
C ASP A 220 58.41 23.02 -9.62
N ASP A 221 58.19 22.21 -8.59
CA ASP A 221 57.45 22.41 -7.33
C ASP A 221 57.40 23.85 -6.74
N THR A 222 56.30 24.17 -6.03
CA THR A 222 56.32 24.32 -4.55
C THR A 222 54.96 24.66 -3.93
N ASN A 223 54.71 23.99 -2.80
CA ASN A 223 53.71 24.23 -1.78
C ASN A 223 53.66 25.70 -1.30
N ASN A 224 52.52 26.19 -0.81
CA ASN A 224 52.08 25.97 0.58
C ASN A 224 51.09 27.06 1.05
N ASP A 225 50.05 26.60 1.74
CA ASP A 225 49.53 27.12 3.00
C ASP A 225 49.12 28.61 3.19
N THR A 226 47.82 28.71 3.46
CA THR A 226 47.22 29.29 4.69
C THR A 226 46.96 30.79 4.81
N ASN A 227 45.82 30.99 5.48
CA ASN A 227 45.44 32.07 6.38
C ASN A 227 44.94 33.38 5.74
N ASN A 228 43.62 33.63 5.80
CA ASN A 228 42.84 34.04 6.97
C ASN A 228 42.86 35.57 7.13
N SER A 229 41.71 36.06 7.57
CA SER A 229 41.46 37.25 8.37
C SER A 229 40.79 38.46 7.71
N SER A 230 39.67 38.76 8.36
CA SER A 230 39.09 40.05 8.73
C SER A 230 38.46 40.88 7.61
N ASN A 231 37.12 41.01 7.62
CA ASN A 231 36.35 41.97 8.44
C ASN A 231 36.81 43.41 8.23
N ILE A 232 35.88 44.26 7.78
CA ILE A 232 35.52 45.57 8.37
C ILE A 232 34.61 46.29 7.36
N ASN A 233 33.37 46.56 7.82
CA ASN A 233 32.61 47.81 7.69
C ASN A 233 32.36 48.39 6.29
N ASP A 234 31.36 49.21 6.02
CA ASP A 234 30.19 49.74 6.72
C ASP A 234 29.37 50.40 5.59
N ASP A 235 28.10 50.62 5.87
CA ASP A 235 27.33 51.79 5.44
C ASP A 235 27.08 52.07 3.94
N ASN A 236 25.87 51.69 3.54
CA ASN A 236 24.77 52.65 3.29
C ASN A 236 25.13 54.00 2.64
N SER A 237 24.71 54.20 1.39
CA SER A 237 24.07 55.48 0.99
C SER A 237 23.39 55.36 -0.37
N ASN A 238 22.11 55.74 -0.37
CA ASN A 238 21.36 56.22 -1.52
C ASN A 238 22.11 57.37 -2.21
N ASP A 239 22.09 57.41 -3.54
CA ASP A 239 21.75 58.64 -4.24
C ASP A 239 21.10 58.39 -5.61
N ASN A 240 20.11 59.23 -5.92
CA ASN A 240 19.31 59.28 -7.14
C ASN A 240 20.06 60.03 -8.24
N GLY A 241 19.85 59.67 -9.51
CA GLY A 241 20.25 60.53 -10.62
C GLY A 241 20.07 59.97 -12.02
N ASN A 242 18.89 60.22 -12.59
CA ASN A 242 18.51 60.36 -14.01
C ASN A 242 19.50 59.98 -15.14
N GLY A 243 18.95 59.21 -16.09
CA GLY A 243 18.93 59.57 -17.51
C GLY A 243 19.94 58.89 -18.42
N ASP A 244 19.49 57.92 -19.23
CA ASP A 244 19.54 58.01 -20.69
C ASP A 244 18.90 56.78 -21.35
N ASP A 245 18.01 57.04 -22.30
CA ASP A 245 17.42 56.08 -23.22
C ASP A 245 18.50 55.46 -24.11
N ASN A 246 18.53 54.13 -24.19
CA ASN A 246 19.06 53.41 -25.34
C ASN A 246 18.34 52.06 -25.47
N ASP A 247 17.53 51.97 -26.53
CA ASP A 247 16.91 50.75 -27.03
C ASP A 247 17.95 49.64 -27.20
N LYS A 248 17.84 48.60 -26.37
CA LYS A 248 18.38 47.28 -26.62
C LYS A 248 17.24 46.28 -26.44
N GLU A 249 16.93 45.55 -27.51
CA GLU A 249 16.13 44.34 -27.46
C GLU A 249 16.65 43.43 -26.35
N VAL A 250 15.89 43.37 -25.25
CA VAL A 250 16.05 42.34 -24.24
C VAL A 250 15.38 41.10 -24.82
N VAL A 251 16.20 40.12 -25.18
CA VAL A 251 15.75 38.72 -25.20
C VAL A 251 15.32 38.43 -23.78
N GLU A 252 14.01 38.43 -23.52
CA GLU A 252 13.45 37.89 -22.29
C GLU A 252 13.80 36.39 -22.27
N GLU A 253 14.88 36.05 -21.58
CA GLU A 253 15.00 34.75 -20.95
C GLU A 253 13.81 34.65 -19.99
N ASP A 254 12.73 34.03 -20.47
CA ASP A 254 11.63 33.57 -19.64
C ASP A 254 12.18 32.60 -18.59
N ASN A 255 12.61 33.17 -17.47
CA ASN A 255 12.78 32.47 -16.20
C ASN A 255 11.40 32.07 -15.69
N HIS A 256 10.79 31.08 -16.35
CA HIS A 256 9.69 30.31 -15.80
C HIS A 256 10.24 29.37 -14.71
N HIS A 257 10.53 29.94 -13.55
CA HIS A 257 10.38 29.20 -12.30
C HIS A 257 8.88 29.07 -12.01
N ASP A 258 8.49 27.84 -11.69
CA ASP A 258 7.17 27.41 -11.22
C ASP A 258 6.14 26.95 -12.28
N ALA A 259 6.45 25.82 -12.90
CA ALA A 259 5.44 24.83 -13.21
C ALA A 259 6.01 23.45 -12.87
N SER A 260 5.60 22.86 -11.74
CA SER A 260 5.90 21.47 -11.41
C SER A 260 5.69 20.58 -12.64
N LEU A 261 6.75 19.92 -13.12
CA LEU A 261 6.72 19.13 -14.33
C LEU A 261 5.71 17.97 -14.15
N LYS A 262 4.56 18.02 -14.84
CA LYS A 262 3.48 17.03 -14.66
C LYS A 262 3.57 15.84 -15.62
N LYS A 263 4.31 15.98 -16.71
CA LYS A 263 4.45 14.99 -17.77
C LYS A 263 5.90 14.87 -18.19
N LEU A 264 6.31 13.66 -18.52
CA LEU A 264 7.66 13.36 -18.98
C LEU A 264 7.59 12.51 -20.24
N MET A 265 8.39 12.83 -21.25
CA MET A 265 8.48 12.04 -22.47
C MET A 265 9.56 10.98 -22.29
N VAL A 266 9.26 9.77 -22.73
CA VAL A 266 10.24 8.68 -22.81
C VAL A 266 10.48 8.37 -24.26
N HIS A 267 11.75 8.33 -24.63
CA HIS A 267 12.20 7.86 -25.93
C HIS A 267 13.03 6.59 -25.74
N GLY A 268 12.70 5.55 -26.49
CA GLY A 268 13.37 4.27 -26.41
C GLY A 268 14.48 4.08 -27.45
N LYS A 269 15.50 3.31 -27.07
CA LYS A 269 16.62 2.90 -27.92
C LYS A 269 16.88 1.40 -27.80
N ASP A 270 17.77 0.87 -28.66
CA ASP A 270 18.32 -0.49 -28.57
C ASP A 270 17.27 -1.62 -28.47
N GLY A 271 16.24 -1.56 -29.32
CA GLY A 271 15.19 -2.57 -29.37
C GLY A 271 14.00 -2.31 -28.44
N PHE A 272 13.92 -1.11 -27.85
CA PHE A 272 12.69 -0.63 -27.22
C PHE A 272 11.55 -0.58 -28.24
N THR A 273 10.35 -1.00 -27.80
CA THR A 273 9.12 -0.81 -28.57
C THR A 273 7.95 -0.49 -27.64
N THR A 274 7.16 0.52 -28.00
CA THR A 274 5.93 0.88 -27.29
C THR A 274 4.82 -0.15 -27.47
N SER A 275 4.93 -1.06 -28.46
CA SER A 275 4.01 -2.19 -28.64
C SER A 275 3.95 -3.11 -27.41
N ALA A 276 5.00 -3.13 -26.59
CA ALA A 276 5.02 -3.84 -25.32
C ALA A 276 4.08 -3.22 -24.26
N PHE A 277 3.73 -1.93 -24.39
CA PHE A 277 2.95 -1.16 -23.43
C PHE A 277 1.48 -1.02 -23.85
N ARG A 278 0.62 -0.84 -22.85
CA ARG A 278 -0.75 -0.34 -23.03
C ARG A 278 -0.90 0.93 -22.21
N VAL A 279 -1.77 1.84 -22.64
CA VAL A 279 -2.12 3.03 -21.84
C VAL A 279 -2.61 2.59 -20.46
N GLY A 280 -1.98 3.13 -19.42
CA GLY A 280 -2.23 2.76 -18.02
C GLY A 280 -1.28 1.72 -17.42
N ASP A 281 -0.46 1.04 -18.23
CA ASP A 281 0.70 0.29 -17.73
C ASP A 281 1.67 1.26 -17.03
N LYS A 282 2.53 0.75 -16.15
CA LYS A 282 3.55 1.54 -15.49
C LYS A 282 4.95 1.16 -15.98
N LEU A 283 5.78 2.17 -16.17
CA LEU A 283 7.19 2.03 -16.46
C LEU A 283 7.97 2.25 -15.16
N ARG A 284 8.93 1.37 -14.86
CA ARG A 284 9.83 1.51 -13.71
C ARG A 284 11.27 1.36 -14.16
N PRO A 285 12.14 2.35 -13.95
CA PRO A 285 13.56 2.19 -14.23
C PRO A 285 14.20 1.11 -13.36
N VAL A 286 15.17 0.35 -13.89
CA VAL A 286 15.84 -0.72 -13.12
C VAL A 286 16.45 -0.17 -11.84
N GLY A 287 16.36 -0.95 -10.76
CA GLY A 287 17.02 -0.59 -9.49
C GLY A 287 16.30 0.51 -8.71
N THR A 288 15.17 1.01 -9.22
CA THR A 288 14.38 2.05 -8.55
C THR A 288 13.06 1.49 -8.05
N ALA A 289 12.50 2.10 -6.99
CA ALA A 289 11.18 1.73 -6.47
C ALA A 289 10.03 2.44 -7.20
N THR A 290 10.34 3.53 -7.91
CA THR A 290 9.34 4.48 -8.42
C THR A 290 8.86 4.07 -9.82
N ALA A 291 7.58 3.72 -9.92
CA ALA A 291 6.94 3.31 -11.17
C ALA A 291 5.89 4.34 -11.61
N VAL A 292 5.99 4.80 -12.85
CA VAL A 292 5.21 5.93 -13.38
C VAL A 292 4.26 5.44 -14.46
N LYS A 293 3.05 5.99 -14.49
CA LYS A 293 1.98 5.54 -15.39
C LYS A 293 2.22 6.06 -16.82
N VAL A 294 2.10 5.19 -17.81
CA VAL A 294 2.04 5.56 -19.23
C VAL A 294 0.68 6.20 -19.50
N LEU A 295 0.71 7.50 -19.81
CA LEU A 295 -0.45 8.32 -20.09
C LEU A 295 -0.88 8.20 -21.55
N GLU A 296 0.08 8.21 -22.46
CA GLU A 296 -0.17 8.20 -23.91
C GLU A 296 1.01 7.53 -24.65
N ILE A 297 0.71 6.86 -25.76
CA ILE A 297 1.71 6.30 -26.67
C ILE A 297 1.64 7.14 -27.94
N LEU A 298 2.76 7.78 -28.30
CA LEU A 298 2.80 8.70 -29.45
C LEU A 298 3.15 7.95 -30.74
N ASP A 299 4.13 7.04 -30.66
CA ASP A 299 4.61 6.23 -31.77
C ASP A 299 5.25 4.93 -31.25
N ASP A 300 5.91 4.17 -32.13
CA ASP A 300 6.51 2.86 -31.83
C ASP A 300 7.69 2.90 -30.83
N VAL A 301 8.27 4.08 -30.57
CA VAL A 301 9.45 4.25 -29.70
C VAL A 301 9.29 5.35 -28.65
N THR A 302 8.17 6.08 -28.66
CA THR A 302 7.95 7.25 -27.80
C THR A 302 6.61 7.16 -27.05
N CYS A 303 6.65 7.39 -25.73
CA CYS A 303 5.45 7.46 -24.89
C CYS A 303 5.55 8.58 -23.85
N ILE A 304 4.40 9.01 -23.33
CA ILE A 304 4.29 10.05 -22.31
C ILE A 304 3.93 9.42 -20.98
N LEU A 305 4.66 9.80 -19.93
CA LEU A 305 4.45 9.40 -18.56
C LEU A 305 3.77 10.51 -17.75
N ASP A 306 2.90 10.11 -16.81
CA ASP A 306 2.28 11.00 -15.82
C ASP A 306 3.10 11.03 -14.54
N VAL A 307 3.88 12.10 -14.36
CA VAL A 307 4.77 12.30 -13.20
C VAL A 307 4.18 13.25 -12.17
N SER A 308 2.91 13.63 -12.30
CA SER A 308 2.25 14.60 -11.40
C SER A 308 2.23 14.22 -9.91
N THR A 309 2.48 12.95 -9.59
CA THR A 309 2.51 12.43 -8.21
C THR A 309 3.89 11.95 -7.77
N VAL A 310 4.94 12.21 -8.57
CA VAL A 310 6.32 11.81 -8.26
C VAL A 310 6.98 12.93 -7.43
N SER A 311 7.79 12.57 -6.44
CA SER A 311 8.50 13.57 -5.63
C SER A 311 9.57 14.29 -6.46
N GLU A 312 9.87 15.55 -6.12
CA GLU A 312 10.91 16.33 -6.82
C GLU A 312 12.29 15.66 -6.75
N ASN A 313 12.62 15.03 -5.61
CA ASN A 313 13.85 14.26 -5.48
C ASN A 313 13.90 13.06 -6.42
N ASP A 314 12.82 12.30 -6.55
CA ASP A 314 12.76 11.17 -7.49
C ASP A 314 12.81 11.67 -8.94
N LEU A 315 12.18 12.81 -9.25
CA LEU A 315 12.28 13.43 -10.57
C LEU A 315 13.72 13.82 -10.92
N ALA A 316 14.45 14.42 -10.00
CA ALA A 316 15.84 14.84 -10.20
C ALA A 316 16.83 13.67 -10.26
N THR A 317 16.57 12.57 -9.52
CA THR A 317 17.53 11.47 -9.36
C THR A 317 17.22 10.25 -10.24
N VAL A 318 15.95 9.84 -10.31
CA VAL A 318 15.51 8.64 -11.03
C VAL A 318 15.15 8.97 -12.48
N PHE A 319 14.56 10.14 -12.69
CA PHE A 319 14.05 10.56 -14.00
C PHE A 319 14.83 11.75 -14.58
N SER A 320 16.12 11.86 -14.22
CA SER A 320 16.98 12.93 -14.71
C SER A 320 16.98 12.99 -16.23
N THR A 321 16.84 14.20 -16.75
CA THR A 321 16.95 14.52 -18.18
C THR A 321 18.37 14.93 -18.58
N SER A 322 19.36 14.78 -17.68
CA SER A 322 20.76 15.13 -17.96
C SER A 322 21.42 14.12 -18.91
N ASP A 323 22.33 14.61 -19.76
CA ASP A 323 23.01 13.85 -20.82
C ASP A 323 23.83 12.64 -20.35
N ASP A 324 24.10 12.52 -19.05
CA ASP A 324 24.90 11.43 -18.44
C ASP A 324 24.11 10.14 -18.19
N ASN A 325 22.78 10.16 -18.30
CA ASN A 325 21.91 9.01 -17.97
C ASN A 325 21.25 8.41 -19.23
N LYS A 326 22.02 8.30 -20.31
CA LYS A 326 21.50 8.12 -21.68
C LYS A 326 20.82 6.80 -21.98
N ASP A 327 21.02 5.77 -21.14
CA ASP A 327 20.56 4.42 -21.44
C ASP A 327 20.25 3.62 -20.17
N GLN A 328 19.02 3.79 -19.66
CA GLN A 328 18.56 3.02 -18.51
C GLN A 328 17.66 1.87 -18.98
N GLY A 329 17.88 0.67 -18.44
CA GLY A 329 16.89 -0.40 -18.62
C GLY A 329 15.60 -0.09 -17.86
N TYR A 330 14.54 -0.85 -18.13
CA TYR A 330 13.25 -0.64 -17.48
C TYR A 330 12.48 -1.94 -17.28
N ASP A 331 11.53 -1.90 -16.35
CA ASP A 331 10.53 -2.93 -16.13
C ASP A 331 9.15 -2.38 -16.52
N ILE A 332 8.35 -3.23 -17.14
CA ILE A 332 6.95 -2.98 -17.50
C ILE A 332 6.08 -3.62 -16.43
N LEU A 333 5.31 -2.81 -15.72
CA LEU A 333 4.33 -3.24 -14.74
C LEU A 333 2.94 -3.11 -15.35
N ARG A 334 2.37 -4.25 -15.74
CA ARG A 334 1.03 -4.29 -16.35
C ARG A 334 -0.02 -3.71 -15.43
N HIS A 335 -0.97 -2.98 -16.02
CA HIS A 335 -2.17 -2.58 -15.32
C HIS A 335 -2.93 -3.82 -14.83
N VAL A 336 -3.18 -3.88 -13.53
CA VAL A 336 -3.93 -4.98 -12.94
C VAL A 336 -5.40 -4.61 -12.91
N ASP A 337 -6.23 -5.40 -13.58
CA ASP A 337 -7.68 -5.34 -13.37
C ASP A 337 -8.03 -5.88 -11.98
N LEU A 338 -8.54 -5.00 -11.14
CA LEU A 338 -8.94 -5.30 -9.78
C LEU A 338 -10.44 -5.62 -9.66
N HIS A 339 -11.23 -5.52 -10.75
CA HIS A 339 -12.69 -5.63 -10.70
C HIS A 339 -13.17 -6.92 -10.03
N SER A 340 -12.61 -8.07 -10.43
CA SER A 340 -12.94 -9.37 -9.83
C SER A 340 -12.58 -9.45 -8.34
N MET A 341 -11.49 -8.82 -7.92
CA MET A 341 -11.06 -8.77 -6.53
C MET A 341 -12.01 -7.91 -5.69
N PHE A 342 -12.37 -6.72 -6.18
CA PHE A 342 -13.36 -5.86 -5.53
C PHE A 342 -14.70 -6.57 -5.39
N GLY A 343 -15.20 -7.22 -6.44
CA GLY A 343 -16.47 -7.97 -6.39
C GLY A 343 -16.50 -8.99 -5.24
N LYS A 344 -15.44 -9.80 -5.11
CA LYS A 344 -15.33 -10.79 -4.01
C LYS A 344 -15.34 -10.14 -2.63
N VAL A 345 -14.67 -9.00 -2.45
CA VAL A 345 -14.67 -8.30 -1.15
C VAL A 345 -16.05 -7.74 -0.85
N LEU A 346 -16.71 -7.13 -1.83
CA LEU A 346 -18.05 -6.60 -1.66
C LEU A 346 -19.06 -7.70 -1.32
N ASP A 347 -18.99 -8.86 -1.97
CA ASP A 347 -19.85 -10.01 -1.66
C ASP A 347 -19.67 -10.47 -0.20
N ARG A 348 -18.43 -10.45 0.31
CA ARG A 348 -18.15 -10.80 1.71
C ARG A 348 -18.67 -9.76 2.69
N LEU A 349 -18.56 -8.48 2.36
CA LEU A 349 -19.13 -7.41 3.17
C LEU A 349 -20.67 -7.47 3.14
N ALA A 350 -21.29 -7.81 2.01
CA ALA A 350 -22.75 -7.99 1.92
C ALA A 350 -23.26 -9.14 2.82
N LEU A 351 -22.46 -10.19 2.99
CA LEU A 351 -22.74 -11.30 3.92
C LEU A 351 -22.48 -10.94 5.40
N GLY A 352 -22.09 -9.70 5.71
CA GLY A 352 -21.75 -9.27 7.07
C GLY A 352 -20.36 -9.70 7.54
N GLY A 353 -19.48 -10.09 6.61
CA GLY A 353 -18.10 -10.51 6.91
C GLY A 353 -17.20 -9.37 7.35
N VAL A 354 -16.09 -9.73 8.00
CA VAL A 354 -15.05 -8.79 8.43
C VAL A 354 -13.86 -8.88 7.49
N PHE A 355 -13.35 -7.72 7.08
CA PHE A 355 -12.30 -7.65 6.09
C PHE A 355 -11.09 -6.87 6.60
N ALA A 356 -9.94 -7.51 6.70
CA ALA A 356 -8.72 -6.89 7.17
C ALA A 356 -7.80 -6.48 6.02
N ILE A 357 -7.36 -5.22 6.06
CA ILE A 357 -6.51 -4.59 5.05
C ILE A 357 -5.32 -3.92 5.74
N PHE A 358 -4.16 -4.05 5.11
CA PHE A 358 -2.95 -3.31 5.43
C PHE A 358 -2.81 -2.16 4.41
N PRO A 359 -3.32 -0.96 4.71
CA PRO A 359 -3.47 0.12 3.72
C PRO A 359 -2.14 0.67 3.18
N GLU A 360 -1.02 0.44 3.87
CA GLU A 360 0.34 0.83 3.42
C GLU A 360 0.79 -0.01 2.21
N GLY A 361 0.28 -1.24 2.09
CA GLY A 361 0.54 -2.15 0.98
C GLY A 361 2.01 -2.61 0.84
N GLY A 362 2.78 -2.47 1.91
CA GLY A 362 4.11 -3.03 2.21
C GLY A 362 4.31 -3.05 3.73
N SER A 363 5.27 -3.81 4.23
CA SER A 363 5.66 -3.81 5.64
C SER A 363 6.94 -3.03 5.84
N HIS A 364 7.06 -2.29 6.95
CA HIS A 364 8.28 -1.57 7.27
C HIS A 364 8.52 -1.50 8.78
N ASP A 365 9.78 -1.29 9.15
CA ASP A 365 10.18 -1.11 10.55
C ASP A 365 10.11 0.36 11.01
N ARG A 366 9.68 1.28 10.14
CA ARG A 366 9.46 2.69 10.52
C ARG A 366 8.33 2.79 11.56
N THR A 367 8.47 3.73 12.47
CA THR A 367 7.50 3.93 13.56
C THR A 367 6.33 4.85 13.18
N ASP A 368 6.37 5.52 12.02
CA ASP A 368 5.25 6.26 11.43
C ASP A 368 4.64 5.52 10.23
N LEU A 369 3.40 5.88 9.87
CA LEU A 369 2.64 5.27 8.77
C LEU A 369 3.18 5.67 7.39
N LEU A 370 3.26 4.72 6.47
CA LEU A 370 3.40 5.04 5.05
C LEU A 370 2.13 5.68 4.46
N PRO A 371 2.22 6.34 3.29
CA PRO A 371 1.04 6.80 2.58
C PRO A 371 0.04 5.68 2.34
N LEU A 372 -1.21 5.89 2.76
CA LEU A 372 -2.27 4.91 2.64
C LEU A 372 -2.75 4.79 1.19
N LYS A 373 -2.97 3.55 0.73
CA LYS A 373 -3.52 3.26 -0.60
C LYS A 373 -5.03 3.49 -0.62
N VAL A 374 -5.51 4.13 -1.70
CA VAL A 374 -6.92 4.47 -1.92
C VAL A 374 -7.88 3.27 -1.98
N GLY A 375 -7.37 2.05 -2.09
CA GLY A 375 -8.17 0.83 -2.18
C GLY A 375 -9.20 0.69 -1.06
N VAL A 376 -8.86 1.05 0.19
CA VAL A 376 -9.79 0.96 1.32
C VAL A 376 -10.99 1.90 1.13
N ALA A 377 -10.73 3.15 0.72
CA ALA A 377 -11.79 4.12 0.45
C ALA A 377 -12.68 3.67 -0.72
N LEU A 378 -12.08 3.11 -1.79
CA LEU A 378 -12.83 2.56 -2.92
C LEU A 378 -13.73 1.40 -2.51
N ILE A 379 -13.24 0.46 -1.68
CA ILE A 379 -14.06 -0.66 -1.18
C ILE A 379 -15.26 -0.13 -0.40
N ALA A 380 -15.04 0.80 0.53
CA ALA A 380 -16.10 1.34 1.37
C ALA A 380 -17.16 2.07 0.53
N TYR A 381 -16.76 2.96 -0.39
CA TYR A 381 -17.70 3.64 -1.27
C TYR A 381 -18.41 2.69 -2.23
N SER A 382 -17.73 1.67 -2.75
CA SER A 382 -18.35 0.68 -3.63
C SER A 382 -19.36 -0.21 -2.90
N ALA A 383 -19.14 -0.51 -1.62
CA ALA A 383 -20.12 -1.21 -0.79
C ALA A 383 -21.38 -0.36 -0.54
N LEU A 384 -21.19 0.94 -0.31
CA LEU A 384 -22.30 1.88 -0.17
C LEU A 384 -23.07 2.07 -1.49
N GLU A 385 -22.37 2.16 -2.62
CA GLU A 385 -22.96 2.30 -3.95
C GLU A 385 -23.74 1.07 -4.40
N ARG A 386 -23.15 -0.13 -4.24
CA ARG A 386 -23.72 -1.39 -4.74
C ARG A 386 -24.83 -1.91 -3.84
N ASP A 387 -24.58 -1.95 -2.54
CA ASP A 387 -25.41 -2.68 -1.58
C ASP A 387 -26.12 -1.74 -0.57
N GLY A 388 -25.86 -0.43 -0.62
CA GLY A 388 -26.40 0.53 0.34
C GLY A 388 -25.78 0.39 1.75
N ILE A 389 -24.66 -0.34 1.88
CA ILE A 389 -24.04 -0.66 3.16
C ILE A 389 -22.97 0.38 3.49
N SER A 390 -23.20 1.17 4.54
CA SER A 390 -22.17 2.03 5.12
C SER A 390 -21.26 1.22 6.04
N VAL A 391 -20.17 0.69 5.48
CA VAL A 391 -19.25 -0.18 6.21
C VAL A 391 -18.39 0.61 7.22
N PRO A 392 -18.40 0.26 8.52
CA PRO A 392 -17.47 0.83 9.50
C PRO A 392 -16.02 0.43 9.21
N ILE A 393 -15.12 1.41 9.21
CA ILE A 393 -13.68 1.22 9.03
C ILE A 393 -13.00 1.40 10.39
N VAL A 394 -12.56 0.31 11.00
CA VAL A 394 -11.98 0.33 12.34
C VAL A 394 -10.45 0.30 12.25
N PRO A 395 -9.74 1.29 12.79
CA PRO A 395 -8.29 1.22 12.89
C PRO A 395 -7.88 0.20 13.95
N VAL A 396 -6.85 -0.59 13.62
CA VAL A 396 -6.26 -1.56 14.53
C VAL A 396 -4.78 -1.25 14.65
N GLY A 397 -4.36 -0.83 15.84
CA GLY A 397 -2.98 -0.51 16.16
C GLY A 397 -2.28 -1.72 16.77
N LEU A 398 -1.28 -2.25 16.08
CA LEU A 398 -0.35 -3.26 16.57
C LEU A 398 0.91 -2.57 17.09
N ASN A 399 1.08 -2.59 18.40
CA ASN A 399 2.22 -1.98 19.09
C ASN A 399 3.08 -3.08 19.71
N TYR A 400 4.23 -3.35 19.08
CA TYR A 400 5.16 -4.37 19.53
C TYR A 400 6.22 -3.78 20.48
N PHE A 401 6.36 -4.36 21.66
CA PHE A 401 7.38 -3.98 22.63
C PHE A 401 8.54 -4.97 22.57
N ARG A 402 9.73 -4.47 22.20
CA ARG A 402 10.97 -5.24 22.02
C ARG A 402 10.84 -6.31 20.91
N THR A 403 10.62 -5.84 19.68
CA THR A 403 10.42 -6.63 18.45
C THR A 403 11.48 -7.69 18.17
N HIS A 404 12.72 -7.48 18.60
CA HIS A 404 13.86 -8.38 18.33
C HIS A 404 14.11 -9.45 19.42
N ARG A 405 13.30 -9.51 20.49
CA ARG A 405 13.49 -10.51 21.56
C ARG A 405 12.34 -11.52 21.59
N TRP A 406 12.72 -12.79 21.69
CA TRP A 406 11.80 -13.89 21.98
C TRP A 406 10.95 -13.55 23.21
N ARG A 407 9.64 -13.83 23.16
CA ARG A 407 8.68 -13.53 24.26
C ARG A 407 8.48 -12.03 24.53
N GLY A 408 8.46 -11.24 23.45
CA GLY A 408 8.04 -9.85 23.45
C GLY A 408 6.60 -9.65 23.94
N LYS A 409 6.21 -8.40 24.16
CA LYS A 409 4.82 -8.04 24.44
C LYS A 409 4.19 -7.41 23.20
N CYS A 410 2.92 -7.70 22.94
CA CYS A 410 2.15 -7.06 21.89
C CYS A 410 0.92 -6.38 22.52
N LEU A 411 0.65 -5.14 22.12
CA LEU A 411 -0.60 -4.48 22.44
C LEU A 411 -1.38 -4.30 21.14
N VAL A 412 -2.60 -4.84 21.14
CA VAL A 412 -3.58 -4.66 20.07
C VAL A 412 -4.62 -3.65 20.54
N GLU A 413 -4.78 -2.57 19.81
CA GLU A 413 -5.75 -1.53 20.15
C GLU A 413 -6.72 -1.29 19.00
N TYR A 414 -8.01 -1.47 19.28
CA TYR A 414 -9.10 -1.13 18.38
C TYR A 414 -9.55 0.32 18.64
N GLY A 415 -9.49 1.16 17.61
CA GLY A 415 -9.91 2.56 17.69
C GLY A 415 -11.38 2.75 17.33
N ASP A 416 -11.80 4.01 17.28
CA ASP A 416 -13.17 4.36 16.95
C ASP A 416 -13.45 4.15 15.44
N PRO A 417 -14.59 3.53 15.07
CA PRO A 417 -14.93 3.30 13.68
C PRO A 417 -15.09 4.61 12.89
N VAL A 418 -14.47 4.66 11.71
CA VAL A 418 -14.62 5.74 10.72
C VAL A 418 -15.68 5.34 9.70
N PHE A 419 -16.60 6.26 9.40
CA PHE A 419 -17.67 6.06 8.42
C PHE A 419 -17.54 7.00 7.22
N ILE A 420 -18.20 6.64 6.12
CA ILE A 420 -18.38 7.54 4.98
C ILE A 420 -19.26 8.72 5.41
N LYS A 421 -18.93 9.93 4.94
CA LYS A 421 -19.73 11.12 5.23
C LYS A 421 -21.12 10.96 4.59
N PRO A 422 -22.22 11.20 5.32
CA PRO A 422 -23.55 11.20 4.72
C PRO A 422 -23.61 12.17 3.52
N GLY A 423 -24.17 11.72 2.39
CA GLY A 423 -24.32 12.55 1.19
C GLY A 423 -23.11 12.58 0.24
N SER A 424 -21.93 12.10 0.64
CA SER A 424 -20.74 12.11 -0.24
C SER A 424 -20.80 11.07 -1.39
N LEU A 425 -21.77 10.16 -1.36
CA LEU A 425 -21.98 9.16 -2.42
C LEU A 425 -22.25 9.80 -3.80
N GLY A 426 -23.02 10.89 -3.84
CA GLY A 426 -23.31 11.58 -5.10
C GLY A 426 -22.06 12.17 -5.75
N GLU A 427 -21.10 12.63 -4.95
CA GLU A 427 -19.80 13.13 -5.44
C GLU A 427 -18.89 12.00 -5.92
N TYR A 428 -18.93 10.85 -5.25
CA TYR A 428 -18.26 9.63 -5.68
C TYR A 428 -18.77 9.16 -7.06
N GLN A 429 -20.09 9.16 -7.26
CA GLN A 429 -20.75 8.74 -8.51
C GLN A 429 -20.46 9.66 -9.70
N LYS A 430 -20.25 10.96 -9.47
CA LYS A 430 -19.85 11.92 -10.52
C LYS A 430 -18.50 11.57 -11.17
N GLY A 431 -17.68 10.73 -10.53
CA GLY A 431 -16.41 10.27 -11.09
C GLY A 431 -15.31 11.33 -11.10
N GLY A 432 -14.25 11.10 -11.88
CA GLY A 432 -13.21 12.10 -12.15
C GLY A 432 -12.50 12.66 -10.91
N ALA A 433 -12.48 13.99 -10.79
CA ALA A 433 -11.81 14.71 -9.70
C ALA A 433 -12.62 14.68 -8.39
N THR A 434 -13.95 14.73 -8.46
CA THR A 434 -14.81 14.70 -7.25
C THR A 434 -14.71 13.36 -6.55
N LYS A 435 -14.72 12.24 -7.31
CA LYS A 435 -14.45 10.91 -6.76
C LYS A 435 -13.12 10.82 -6.02
N ARG A 436 -12.06 11.41 -6.60
CA ARG A 436 -10.74 11.45 -5.97
C ARG A 436 -10.77 12.25 -4.68
N ALA A 437 -11.38 13.44 -4.68
CA ALA A 437 -11.47 14.30 -3.51
C ALA A 437 -12.16 13.60 -2.31
N VAL A 438 -13.32 12.95 -2.54
CA VAL A 438 -14.04 12.27 -1.45
C VAL A 438 -13.34 11.00 -0.95
N CYS A 439 -12.58 10.32 -1.81
CA CYS A 439 -11.74 9.20 -1.40
C CYS A 439 -10.53 9.69 -0.59
N THR A 440 -9.89 10.78 -0.99
CA THR A 440 -8.78 11.40 -0.25
C THR A 440 -9.24 11.87 1.12
N ASP A 441 -10.37 12.58 1.23
CA ASP A 441 -10.95 12.97 2.53
C ASP A 441 -11.19 11.78 3.47
N LEU A 442 -11.70 10.67 2.93
CA LEU A 442 -11.91 9.46 3.72
C LEU A 442 -10.57 8.82 4.14
N LEU A 443 -9.58 8.79 3.25
CA LEU A 443 -8.24 8.28 3.59
C LEU A 443 -7.57 9.11 4.68
N ASP A 444 -7.68 10.44 4.64
CA ASP A 444 -7.09 11.32 5.64
C ASP A 444 -7.71 11.08 7.01
N ARG A 445 -9.05 10.96 7.08
CA ARG A 445 -9.75 10.59 8.32
C ARG A 445 -9.37 9.19 8.83
N ILE A 446 -9.18 8.23 7.93
CA ILE A 446 -8.68 6.90 8.28
C ILE A 446 -7.26 7.00 8.84
N LYS A 447 -6.37 7.77 8.20
CA LYS A 447 -4.99 7.98 8.63
C LYS A 447 -4.92 8.59 10.02
N ASP A 448 -5.72 9.62 10.29
CA ASP A 448 -5.79 10.25 11.60
C ASP A 448 -6.33 9.28 12.66
N SER A 449 -7.34 8.49 12.30
CA SER A 449 -7.87 7.44 13.19
C SER A 449 -6.84 6.35 13.47
N MET A 450 -6.05 5.92 12.48
CA MET A 450 -4.93 4.98 12.67
C MET A 450 -3.84 5.56 13.58
N ARG A 451 -3.49 6.84 13.42
CA ARG A 451 -2.53 7.52 14.30
C ARG A 451 -2.97 7.56 15.77
N SER A 452 -4.27 7.49 16.03
CA SER A 452 -4.79 7.46 17.40
C SER A 452 -4.53 6.15 18.15
N VAL A 453 -4.26 5.04 17.43
CA VAL A 453 -4.07 3.69 18.02
C VAL A 453 -2.62 3.20 17.97
N ILE A 454 -1.71 4.00 17.41
CA ILE A 454 -0.28 3.70 17.34
C ILE A 454 0.55 4.80 18.00
N VAL A 455 1.80 4.51 18.32
CA VAL A 455 2.78 5.50 18.78
C VAL A 455 3.75 5.81 17.65
N THR A 456 3.64 7.01 17.07
CA THR A 456 4.48 7.43 15.95
C THR A 456 5.68 8.23 16.42
N MET A 457 6.88 7.84 15.99
CA MET A 457 8.14 8.55 16.22
C MET A 457 8.89 8.74 14.89
N PRO A 458 9.90 9.62 14.81
CA PRO A 458 10.75 9.72 13.63
C PRO A 458 11.57 8.43 13.42
N ASP A 459 12.11 7.90 14.50
CA ASP A 459 13.04 6.77 14.51
C ASP A 459 12.91 5.91 15.79
N TYR A 460 13.63 4.79 15.82
CA TYR A 460 13.58 3.84 16.92
C TYR A 460 14.26 4.35 18.20
N GLU A 461 15.30 5.17 18.10
CA GLU A 461 15.98 5.75 19.26
C GLU A 461 15.07 6.74 19.98
N SER A 462 14.40 7.62 19.25
CA SER A 462 13.36 8.52 19.77
C SER A 462 12.25 7.75 20.49
N LEU A 463 11.81 6.62 19.93
CA LEU A 463 10.84 5.74 20.58
C LEU A 463 11.39 5.12 21.89
N GLN A 464 12.67 4.75 21.94
CA GLN A 464 13.30 4.27 23.17
C GLN A 464 13.40 5.36 24.24
N VAL A 465 13.68 6.61 23.85
CA VAL A 465 13.68 7.77 24.76
C VAL A 465 12.30 7.95 25.37
N VAL A 466 11.25 7.98 24.55
CA VAL A 466 9.86 8.10 24.99
C VAL A 466 9.45 6.94 25.91
N HIS A 467 9.82 5.70 25.57
CA HIS A 467 9.60 4.56 26.45
C HIS A 467 10.32 4.70 27.79
N THR A 468 11.53 5.23 27.80
CA THR A 468 12.35 5.42 29.00
C THR A 468 11.80 6.54 29.87
N ALA A 469 11.44 7.69 29.30
CA ALA A 469 10.80 8.80 29.99
C ALA A 469 9.50 8.34 30.68
N ARG A 470 8.64 7.61 29.96
CA ARG A 470 7.42 7.02 30.55
C ARG A 470 7.72 6.12 31.74
N ARG A 471 8.74 5.25 31.65
CA ARG A 471 9.13 4.34 32.75
C ARG A 471 9.64 5.12 33.96
N LEU A 472 10.44 6.17 33.75
CA LEU A 472 10.98 7.00 34.83
C LEU A 472 9.92 7.87 35.51
N TYR A 473 8.91 8.32 34.75
CA TYR A 473 7.82 9.14 35.27
C TYR A 473 6.89 8.39 36.24
N GLN A 474 6.83 7.06 36.17
CA GLN A 474 6.03 6.23 37.07
C GLN A 474 6.64 6.24 38.49
N ARG A 475 6.28 7.26 39.28
CA ARG A 475 6.85 7.56 40.59
C ARG A 475 6.19 6.83 41.77
N ASN A 476 5.04 6.18 41.57
CA ASN A 476 4.27 5.50 42.62
C ASN A 476 3.72 4.13 42.15
N SER A 477 3.69 3.17 43.08
CA SER A 477 3.37 1.74 42.93
C SER A 477 1.94 1.39 42.47
N GLU A 478 1.14 2.35 41.99
CA GLU A 478 -0.16 2.02 41.41
C GLU A 478 0.05 1.40 40.02
N ALA A 479 -0.40 0.16 39.86
CA ALA A 479 -0.32 -0.56 38.61
C ALA A 479 -1.24 0.09 37.57
N ILE A 480 -0.71 1.04 36.80
CA ILE A 480 -1.43 1.59 35.63
C ILE A 480 -1.71 0.43 34.67
N GLY A 481 -2.98 0.21 34.31
CA GLY A 481 -3.40 -0.77 33.29
C GLY A 481 -2.81 -0.45 31.90
N GLY A 482 -2.89 -1.36 30.93
CA GLY A 482 -2.29 -1.12 29.61
C GLY A 482 -2.84 0.09 28.89
N GLN A 483 -4.13 0.39 29.04
CA GLN A 483 -4.74 1.59 28.46
C GLN A 483 -4.09 2.88 28.98
N GLY A 484 -3.90 3.02 30.29
CA GLY A 484 -3.22 4.18 30.86
C GLY A 484 -1.73 4.22 30.50
N LYS A 485 -1.07 3.06 30.39
CA LYS A 485 0.33 2.98 29.93
C LYS A 485 0.50 3.40 28.48
N GLN A 486 -0.49 3.13 27.63
CA GLN A 486 -0.49 3.48 26.22
C GLN A 486 -0.84 4.95 26.01
N ASP A 487 -1.85 5.47 26.71
CA ASP A 487 -2.18 6.89 26.71
C ASP A 487 -0.99 7.74 27.18
N LEU A 488 -0.37 7.37 28.30
CA LEU A 488 0.82 8.06 28.80
C LEU A 488 1.97 8.01 27.79
N LEU A 489 2.17 6.87 27.12
CA LEU A 489 3.19 6.73 26.08
C LEU A 489 2.95 7.68 24.90
N ARG A 490 1.71 7.83 24.44
CA ARG A 490 1.34 8.79 23.39
C ARG A 490 1.55 10.22 23.84
N ARG A 491 1.21 10.58 25.09
CA ARG A 491 1.47 11.93 25.62
C ARG A 491 2.96 12.26 25.66
N PHE A 492 3.81 11.32 26.06
CA PHE A 492 5.26 11.50 25.99
C PHE A 492 5.75 11.64 24.55
N ALA A 493 5.21 10.86 23.61
CA ALA A 493 5.51 10.99 22.19
C ALA A 493 5.15 12.38 21.65
N VAL A 494 3.96 12.89 21.98
CA VAL A 494 3.55 14.25 21.58
C VAL A 494 4.49 15.30 22.21
N GLY A 495 4.77 15.19 23.51
CA GLY A 495 5.70 16.09 24.19
C GLY A 495 7.11 16.08 23.59
N TYR A 496 7.62 14.90 23.22
CA TYR A 496 8.90 14.77 22.53
C TYR A 496 8.91 15.54 21.21
N LYS A 497 7.87 15.38 20.37
CA LYS A 497 7.77 16.08 19.09
C LYS A 497 7.72 17.60 19.25
N ILE A 498 6.96 18.10 20.22
CA ILE A 498 6.87 19.55 20.50
C ILE A 498 8.23 20.11 20.94
N LEU A 499 8.94 19.40 21.82
CA LEU A 499 10.26 19.81 22.28
C LEU A 499 11.30 19.75 21.16
N TYR A 500 11.24 18.73 20.31
CA TYR A 500 12.15 18.54 19.19
C TYR A 500 11.98 19.63 18.13
N SER A 501 10.73 19.92 17.71
CA SER A 501 10.47 21.00 16.75
C SER A 501 10.87 22.37 17.30
N GLY A 502 10.64 22.62 18.59
CA GLY A 502 11.06 23.87 19.25
C GLY A 502 12.57 24.01 19.45
N LEU A 503 13.36 22.95 19.21
CA LEU A 503 14.82 22.99 19.22
C LEU A 503 15.38 23.26 17.81
N GLU A 504 14.72 22.79 16.76
CA GLU A 504 15.11 23.07 15.36
C GLU A 504 14.88 24.54 14.96
N ASP A 505 13.87 25.19 15.54
CA ASP A 505 13.57 26.62 15.31
C ASP A 505 14.53 27.59 16.04
N LYS A 506 15.51 27.09 16.81
CA LYS A 506 16.54 27.94 17.41
C LYS A 506 17.73 28.06 16.46
N PRO A 507 18.15 29.28 16.06
CA PRO A 507 19.40 29.44 15.31
C PRO A 507 20.53 28.81 16.13
N GLN A 508 21.31 27.95 15.48
CA GLN A 508 22.53 27.40 16.06
C GLN A 508 23.41 28.58 16.47
N ALA A 509 23.62 28.71 17.77
CA ALA A 509 24.35 29.82 18.39
C ALA A 509 25.86 29.70 18.16
#